data_AF-A0A0Q3RGQ5-F1
#
_entry.id   AF-A0A0Q3RGQ5-F1
#
_cell.length_a   1.000
_cell.length_b   1.000
_cell.length_c   1.000
_cell.angle_alpha   90.00
_cell.angle_beta   90.00
_cell.angle_gamma   90.00
#
_symmetry.space_group_name_H-M   'P 1'
#
loop_
_entity.id
_entity.type
_entity.pdbx_description
1 polymer ?
#
loop_
_entity_poly.entity_id
_entity_poly.type
_entity_poly.pdbx_seq_one_letter_code
_entity_poly.pdbx_strand_id
1 'polypeptide(L)' 'MMCASPVSTPIAEYDLKDVVYKVQGPRSHELLVLGAWDEPLLLSFEEEREAQKWWTIVSSSLREVQKGGGGI' A
#
# COMPACT_ATOMS: atom_id res chain seq x y z
N MET A 1 -9.60 3.06 36.61
CA MET A 1 -9.01 3.76 35.45
C MET A 1 -8.68 2.71 34.40
N MET A 2 -9.40 2.69 33.29
CA MET A 2 -9.07 1.84 32.15
C MET A 2 -7.94 2.54 31.40
N CYS A 3 -6.79 1.89 31.25
CA CYS A 3 -5.72 2.39 30.40
C CYS A 3 -6.27 2.43 28.97
N ALA A 4 -6.52 3.62 28.42
CA ALA A 4 -6.74 3.75 26.99
C ALA A 4 -5.46 3.27 26.31
N SER A 5 -5.52 2.14 25.62
CA SER A 5 -4.42 1.71 24.73
C SER A 5 -4.09 2.89 23.81
N PRO A 6 -2.81 3.21 23.56
CA PRO A 6 -2.48 4.27 22.63
C PRO A 6 -3.11 3.93 21.29
N VAL A 7 -4.03 4.76 20.83
CA VAL A 7 -4.56 4.67 19.48
C VAL A 7 -3.36 4.91 18.57
N SER A 8 -2.95 3.88 17.83
CA SER A 8 -1.89 4.00 16.83
C SER A 8 -2.41 4.92 15.73
N THR A 9 -2.04 6.20 15.79
CA THR A 9 -2.37 7.17 14.74
C THR A 9 -1.57 6.81 13.49
N PRO A 10 -2.20 6.69 12.31
CA PRO A 10 -1.48 6.43 11.08
C PRO A 10 -0.51 7.58 10.80
N ILE A 11 0.73 7.23 10.46
CA ILE A 11 1.80 8.20 10.14
C ILE A 11 1.51 8.87 8.79
N ALA A 12 0.88 8.14 7.87
CA ALA A 12 0.39 8.64 6.59
C ALA A 12 -0.82 7.83 6.15
N GLU A 13 -1.75 8.48 5.46
CA GLU A 13 -2.94 7.86 4.86
C GLU A 13 -3.03 8.31 3.41
N TYR A 14 -3.25 7.34 2.51
CA TYR A 14 -3.30 7.58 1.07
C TYR A 14 -4.55 6.95 0.47
N ASP A 15 -5.17 7.65 -0.46
CA ASP A 15 -6.25 7.11 -1.27
C ASP A 15 -5.68 6.05 -2.23
N LEU A 16 -6.22 4.82 -2.18
CA LEU A 16 -5.77 3.72 -3.05
C LEU A 16 -5.90 4.03 -4.56
N LYS A 17 -6.76 4.97 -4.94
CA LYS A 17 -6.92 5.41 -6.34
C LYS A 17 -5.70 6.16 -6.87
N ASP A 18 -4.98 6.82 -5.97
CA ASP A 18 -3.79 7.63 -6.25
C ASP A 18 -2.51 6.81 -6.00
N VAL A 19 -2.62 5.59 -5.49
CA VAL A 19 -1.48 4.71 -5.23
C VAL A 19 -1.16 3.86 -6.46
N VAL A 20 0.11 3.92 -6.89
CA VAL A 20 0.69 3.02 -7.89
C VAL A 20 1.70 2.11 -7.20
N TYR A 21 1.45 0.81 -7.24
CA TYR A 21 2.30 -0.18 -6.60
C TYR A 21 3.08 -0.99 -7.64
N LYS A 22 4.39 -1.13 -7.44
CA LYS A 22 5.30 -1.86 -8.33
C LYS A 22 6.08 -2.93 -7.57
N VAL A 23 6.13 -4.13 -8.13
CA VAL A 23 6.97 -5.22 -7.62
C VAL A 23 8.31 -5.14 -8.34
N GLN A 24 9.34 -4.64 -7.65
CA GLN A 24 10.69 -4.48 -8.22
C GLN A 24 11.52 -5.76 -8.11
N GLY A 25 11.20 -6.62 -7.14
CA GLY A 25 11.83 -7.92 -6.93
C GLY A 25 11.09 -8.77 -5.90
N PRO A 26 11.58 -9.98 -5.61
CA PRO A 26 10.87 -10.94 -4.76
C PRO A 26 10.65 -10.47 -3.32
N ARG A 27 11.47 -9.53 -2.83
CA ARG A 27 11.40 -8.96 -1.48
C ARG A 27 11.43 -7.43 -1.48
N SER A 28 11.30 -6.80 -2.64
CA SER A 28 11.46 -5.37 -2.80
C SER A 28 10.34 -4.84 -3.66
N HIS A 29 9.46 -4.05 -3.07
CA HIS A 29 8.37 -3.41 -3.76
C HIS A 29 8.45 -1.90 -3.59
N GLU A 30 7.73 -1.17 -4.41
CA GLU A 30 7.73 0.27 -4.46
C GLU A 30 6.29 0.77 -4.50
N LEU A 31 6.00 1.81 -3.72
CA LEU A 31 4.72 2.46 -3.64
C LEU A 31 4.89 3.94 -4.01
N LEU A 32 4.28 4.34 -5.11
CA LEU A 32 4.23 5.72 -5.57
C LEU A 32 2.84 6.29 -5.29
N VAL A 33 2.76 7.53 -4.83
CA VAL A 33 1.49 8.25 -4.65
C VAL A 33 1.43 9.36 -5.70
N LEU A 34 0.45 9.26 -6.60
CA LEU A 34 0.21 10.25 -7.64
C LEU A 34 -0.18 11.58 -7.01
N GLY A 35 0.51 12.65 -7.39
CA GLY A 35 0.28 13.99 -6.84
C GLY A 35 1.01 14.27 -5.53
N ALA A 36 1.65 13.27 -4.91
CA ALA A 36 2.64 13.54 -3.87
C ALA A 36 3.92 14.07 -4.53
N TRP A 37 4.56 15.05 -3.87
CA TRP A 37 5.86 15.59 -4.29
C TRP A 37 7.02 14.76 -3.71
N ASP A 38 6.68 13.77 -2.89
CA ASP A 38 7.61 12.90 -2.18
C ASP A 38 8.18 11.79 -3.07
N GLU A 39 9.34 11.29 -2.64
CA GLU A 39 9.98 10.13 -3.26
C GLU A 39 9.11 8.87 -3.12
N PRO A 40 9.22 7.91 -4.06
CA PRO A 40 8.52 6.64 -3.95
C PRO A 40 8.90 5.91 -2.66
N LEU A 41 7.92 5.34 -1.97
CA LEU A 41 8.15 4.57 -0.77
C LEU A 41 8.66 3.17 -1.14
N LEU A 42 9.91 2.88 -0.77
CA LEU A 42 10.50 1.56 -0.95
C LEU A 42 10.10 0.64 0.21
N LEU A 43 9.45 -0.47 -0.13
CA LEU A 43 9.03 -1.50 0.82
C LEU A 43 9.97 -2.69 0.70
N SER A 44 10.71 -2.96 1.76
CA SER A 44 11.61 -4.10 1.88
C SER A 44 11.00 -5.14 2.81
N PHE A 45 10.97 -6.40 2.35
CA PHE A 45 10.43 -7.53 3.10
C PHE A 45 11.55 -8.47 3.54
N GLU A 46 11.39 -9.05 4.73
CA GLU A 46 12.35 -10.02 5.25
C GLU A 46 12.30 -11.31 4.40
N GLU A 47 11.09 -11.78 4.10
CA GLU A 47 10.84 -12.99 3.31
C GLU A 47 10.03 -12.72 2.04
N GLU A 48 10.33 -13.47 0.97
CA GLU A 48 9.55 -13.42 -0.29
C GLU A 48 8.09 -13.81 -0.04
N ARG A 49 7.85 -14.76 0.85
CA ARG A 49 6.49 -15.22 1.18
C ARG A 49 5.65 -14.11 1.81
N GLU A 50 6.26 -13.25 2.63
CA GLU A 50 5.57 -12.10 3.21
C GLU A 50 5.24 -11.08 2.12
N ALA A 51 6.21 -10.76 1.27
CA ALA A 51 6.03 -9.87 0.13
C ALA A 51 4.88 -10.34 -0.78
N GLN A 52 4.81 -11.65 -1.07
CA GLN A 52 3.75 -12.25 -1.88
C GLN A 52 2.36 -12.16 -1.21
N LYS A 53 2.27 -12.40 0.11
CA LYS A 53 1.01 -12.25 0.85
C LYS A 53 0.54 -10.80 0.80
N TRP A 54 1.45 -9.87 1.06
CA TRP A 54 1.18 -8.44 1.02
C TRP A 54 0.71 -8.00 -0.38
N TRP A 55 1.45 -8.38 -1.43
CA TRP A 55 1.08 -8.08 -2.80
C TRP A 55 -0.30 -8.62 -3.18
N THR A 56 -0.64 -9.83 -2.74
CA THR A 56 -1.97 -10.42 -2.98
C THR A 56 -3.09 -9.55 -2.42
N ILE A 57 -2.92 -9.05 -1.18
CA ILE A 57 -3.89 -8.17 -0.53
C ILE A 57 -3.97 -6.84 -1.30
N VAL A 58 -2.84 -6.17 -1.47
CA VAL A 58 -2.77 -4.84 -2.11
C VAL A 58 -3.30 -4.87 -3.54
N SER A 59 -2.87 -5.83 -4.36
CA SER A 59 -3.32 -5.97 -5.75
C SER A 59 -4.83 -6.21 -5.83
N SER A 60 -5.40 -6.98 -4.91
CA SER A 60 -6.85 -7.20 -4.87
C SER A 60 -7.61 -5.90 -4.61
N SER A 61 -7.18 -5.10 -3.63
CA SER A 61 -7.80 -3.82 -3.28
C SER A 61 -7.61 -2.77 -4.37
N LEU A 62 -6.40 -2.64 -4.92
CA LEU A 62 -6.11 -1.73 -6.04
C LEU A 62 -7.00 -2.04 -7.24
N ARG A 63 -7.14 -3.33 -7.58
CA ARG A 63 -8.01 -3.77 -8.68
C ARG A 63 -9.47 -3.37 -8.45
N GLU A 64 -9.98 -3.45 -7.23
CA GLU A 64 -11.37 -3.06 -6.94
C GLU A 64 -11.58 -1.55 -7.10
N VAL A 65 -10.67 -0.75 -6.56
CA VAL A 65 -10.73 0.71 -6.67
C VAL A 65 -10.57 1.18 -8.11
N GLN A 66 -9.66 0.57 -8.86
CA GLN A 66 -9.43 0.87 -10.28
C GLN A 66 -10.60 0.43 -11.17
N LYS A 67 -11.27 -0.68 -10.84
CA LYS A 67 -12.49 -1.13 -11.54
C LYS A 67 -13.68 -0.22 -11.26
N GLY A 68 -13.76 0.38 -10.07
CA GLY A 68 -14.83 1.32 -9.71
C GLY A 68 -14.75 2.69 -10.40
N GLY A 69 -13.58 3.05 -10.95
CA GLY A 69 -13.37 4.30 -11.70
C GLY A 69 -13.72 4.22 -13.19
N GLY A 70 -14.06 3.03 -13.69
CA GLY A 70 -14.44 2.77 -15.08
C GLY A 70 -15.93 2.47 -15.22
N GLY A 71 -16.79 3.39 -14.81
CA GLY A 71 -18.19 3.36 -15.23
C GLY A 71 -18.27 3.81 -16.69
N ILE A 72 -18.53 2.85 -17.59
CA ILE A 72 -19.14 3.12 -18.91
C ILE A 72 -20.64 3.31 -18.68
#